data_AF-A0A151F6B5-F1
#
_entry.id   AF-A0A151F6B5-F1
#
_cell.length_a   1.000
_cell.length_b   1.000
_cell.length_c   1.000
_cell.angle_alpha   90.00
_cell.angle_beta   90.00
_cell.angle_gamma   90.00
#
_symmetry.space_group_name_H-M   'P 1'
#
loop_
_entity.id
_entity.type
_entity.pdbx_description
1 polymer ?
#
loop_
_entity_poly.entity_id
_entity_poly.type
_entity_poly.pdbx_seq_one_letter_code
_entity_poly.pdbx_strand_id
1 'polypeptide(L)'
;MELFEFALYFLLFSLGVSIVTGIRVAARRGLYNSLVGVSIVIIALATVLTVIGEIYAIQFSRDIALYLLALATMGALLISKIIKGEGI
;
A
#
# COMPACT_ATOMS: atom_id res chain seq x y z
N MET A 1 26.99 -8.23 -5.94
CA MET A 1 26.18 -7.17 -6.58
C MET A 1 25.01 -7.76 -7.36
N GLU A 2 25.20 -8.81 -8.16
CA GLU A 2 24.11 -9.36 -9.00
C GLU A 2 22.87 -9.87 -8.24
N LEU A 3 23.05 -10.54 -7.10
CA LEU A 3 21.90 -11.07 -6.33
C LEU A 3 21.01 -9.94 -5.76
N PHE A 4 21.61 -8.83 -5.34
CA PHE A 4 20.89 -7.71 -4.74
C PHE A 4 20.04 -6.99 -5.79
N GLU A 5 20.62 -6.70 -6.96
CA GLU A 5 19.91 -6.07 -8.06
C GLU A 5 18.77 -6.98 -8.57
N PHE A 6 19.04 -8.28 -8.73
CA PHE A 6 18.01 -9.24 -9.13
C PHE A 6 16.85 -9.29 -8.11
N ALA A 7 17.17 -9.34 -6.81
CA ALA A 7 16.15 -9.32 -5.76
C ALA A 7 15.33 -8.02 -5.78
N LEU A 8 15.95 -6.88 -6.06
CA LEU A 8 15.30 -5.59 -6.14
C LEU A 8 14.35 -5.49 -7.34
N TYR A 9 14.77 -5.96 -8.52
CA TYR A 9 13.87 -6.04 -9.68
C TYR A 9 12.71 -7.00 -9.45
N PHE A 10 12.97 -8.15 -8.83
CA PHE A 10 11.91 -9.11 -8.48
C PHE A 10 10.92 -8.54 -7.46
N LEU A 11 11.42 -7.80 -6.46
CA LEU A 11 10.59 -7.08 -5.48
C LEU A 11 9.67 -6.06 -6.16
N LEU A 12 10.23 -5.21 -7.03
CA LEU A 12 9.44 -4.22 -7.77
C LEU A 12 8.39 -4.87 -8.66
N PHE A 13 8.73 -5.99 -9.31
CA PHE A 13 7.78 -6.76 -10.10
C PHE A 13 6.64 -7.33 -9.23
N SER A 14 6.97 -7.95 -8.10
CA SER A 14 5.98 -8.48 -7.15
C SER A 14 5.06 -7.39 -6.60
N LEU A 15 5.61 -6.20 -6.31
CA LEU A 15 4.84 -5.03 -5.89
C LEU A 15 3.88 -4.56 -6.99
N GLY A 16 4.33 -4.53 -8.24
CA GLY A 16 3.47 -4.23 -9.40
C GLY A 16 2.28 -5.19 -9.51
N VAL A 17 2.53 -6.50 -9.40
CA VAL A 17 1.46 -7.52 -9.41
C VAL A 17 0.51 -7.35 -8.21
N SER A 18 1.05 -7.00 -7.05
CA SER A 18 0.27 -6.75 -5.83
C SER A 18 -0.65 -5.54 -5.98
N ILE A 19 -0.19 -4.46 -6.61
CA ILE A 19 -1.02 -3.28 -6.91
C ILE A 19 -2.16 -3.65 -7.85
N VAL A 20 -1.88 -4.35 -8.95
CA VAL A 20 -2.90 -4.77 -9.92
C VAL A 20 -3.95 -5.68 -9.25
N THR A 21 -3.49 -6.61 -8.43
CA THR A 21 -4.36 -7.52 -7.68
C THR A 21 -5.21 -6.76 -6.67
N GLY A 22 -4.61 -5.84 -5.92
CA GLY A 22 -5.28 -5.00 -4.95
C GLY A 22 -6.36 -4.12 -5.58
N ILE A 23 -6.08 -3.49 -6.72
CA ILE A 23 -7.07 -2.71 -7.50
C ILE A 23 -8.24 -3.61 -7.94
N ARG A 24 -7.95 -4.81 -8.45
CA ARG A 24 -8.98 -5.76 -8.88
C ARG A 24 -9.85 -6.23 -7.71
N VAL A 25 -9.27 -6.44 -6.53
CA VAL A 25 -10.01 -6.78 -5.30
C VAL A 25 -10.85 -5.58 -4.85
N ALA A 26 -10.29 -4.37 -4.92
CA ALA A 26 -10.97 -3.15 -4.51
C ALA A 26 -12.20 -2.84 -5.37
N ALA A 27 -12.15 -3.19 -6.66
CA ALA A 27 -13.23 -3.00 -7.63
C ALA A 27 -14.38 -4.03 -7.49
N ARG A 28 -14.23 -5.09 -6.67
CA ARG A 28 -15.32 -6.06 -6.44
C ARG A 28 -16.40 -5.44 -5.54
N ARG A 29 -17.65 -5.87 -5.74
CA ARG A 29 -18.78 -5.44 -4.89
C ARG A 29 -18.54 -5.89 -3.44
N GLY A 30 -18.76 -4.96 -2.51
CA GLY A 30 -18.68 -5.19 -1.07
C GLY A 30 -17.67 -4.26 -0.38
N LEU A 31 -18.10 -3.62 0.72
CA LEU A 31 -17.26 -2.72 1.52
C LEU A 31 -15.99 -3.39 2.01
N TYR A 32 -16.07 -4.62 2.51
CA TYR A 32 -14.91 -5.38 3.00
C TYR A 32 -13.89 -5.67 1.90
N ASN A 33 -14.35 -6.08 0.71
CA ASN A 33 -13.47 -6.33 -0.44
C ASN A 33 -12.79 -5.04 -0.89
N SER A 34 -13.55 -3.93 -0.93
CA SER A 34 -13.01 -2.62 -1.26
C SER A 34 -11.92 -2.20 -0.28
N LEU A 35 -12.17 -2.36 1.02
CA LEU A 35 -11.23 -1.98 2.08
C LEU A 35 -9.95 -2.81 2.05
N VAL A 36 -10.06 -4.13 1.88
CA VAL A 36 -8.91 -5.03 1.77
C VAL A 36 -8.09 -4.70 0.52
N GLY A 37 -8.75 -4.51 -0.63
CA GLY A 37 -8.08 -4.17 -1.89
C GLY A 37 -7.30 -2.86 -1.80
N VAL A 38 -7.90 -1.81 -1.26
CA VAL A 38 -7.24 -0.51 -1.06
C VAL A 38 -6.07 -0.63 -0.09
N SER A 39 -6.20 -1.41 0.99
CA SER A 39 -5.11 -1.63 1.95
C SER A 39 -3.89 -2.28 1.30
N ILE A 40 -4.10 -3.30 0.45
CA ILE A 40 -3.01 -3.96 -0.30
C ILE A 40 -2.30 -2.96 -1.22
N VAL A 41 -3.06 -2.12 -1.93
CA VAL A 41 -2.51 -1.11 -2.85
C VAL A 41 -1.66 -0.08 -2.10
N ILE A 42 -2.14 0.41 -0.97
CA ILE A 42 -1.43 1.41 -0.15
C ILE A 42 -0.12 0.84 0.38
N ILE A 43 -0.13 -0.38 0.93
CA ILE A 43 1.08 -1.02 1.45
C ILE A 43 2.10 -1.21 0.32
N ALA A 44 1.64 -1.67 -0.84
CA ALA A 44 2.51 -1.83 -2.00
C ALA A 44 3.10 -0.49 -2.47
N LEU A 45 2.29 0.56 -2.56
CA LEU A 45 2.75 1.91 -2.92
C LEU A 45 3.75 2.48 -1.91
N ALA A 46 3.48 2.37 -0.62
CA ALA A 46 4.40 2.82 0.43
C ALA A 46 5.75 2.09 0.36
N THR A 47 5.72 0.79 0.06
CA THR A 47 6.93 -0.01 -0.12
C THR A 47 7.71 0.43 -1.36
N VAL A 48 7.04 0.64 -2.50
CA VAL A 48 7.67 1.16 -3.72
C VAL A 48 8.29 2.53 -3.50
N LEU A 49 7.57 3.45 -2.85
CA LEU A 49 8.06 4.79 -2.49
C LEU A 49 9.31 4.71 -1.61
N THR A 50 9.34 3.81 -0.63
CA THR A 50 10.50 3.64 0.25
C THR A 50 11.71 3.14 -0.53
N VAL A 51 11.54 2.10 -1.36
CA VAL A 51 12.63 1.53 -2.18
C VAL A 51 13.16 2.54 -3.19
N ILE A 52 12.28 3.24 -3.92
CA ILE A 52 12.68 4.28 -4.88
C ILE A 52 13.37 5.45 -4.16
N GLY A 53 12.86 5.84 -2.99
CA GLY A 53 13.45 6.90 -2.17
C GLY A 53 14.88 6.61 -1.77
N GLU A 54 15.19 5.35 -1.46
CA GLU A 54 16.53 4.89 -1.10
C GLU A 54 17.47 4.87 -2.32
N ILE A 55 16.99 4.46 -3.50
CA ILE A 55 17.77 4.43 -4.74
C ILE A 55 18.11 5.84 -5.24
N TYR A 56 17.14 6.75 -5.24
CA TYR A 56 17.29 8.11 -5.79
C TYR A 56 17.66 9.16 -4.73
N ALA A 57 17.94 8.75 -3.48
CA ALA A 57 18.24 9.61 -2.34
C ALA A 57 17.18 10.71 -2.09
N ILE A 58 15.90 10.40 -2.33
CA ILE A 58 14.78 11.32 -2.12
C ILE A 58 14.34 11.23 -0.66
N GLN A 59 14.84 12.15 0.17
CA GLN A 59 14.58 12.18 1.62
C GLN A 59 13.08 12.20 1.97
N PHE A 60 12.27 12.95 1.20
CA PHE A 60 10.83 13.06 1.44
C PHE A 60 10.02 11.80 1.12
N SER A 61 10.57 10.86 0.33
CA SER A 61 9.82 9.67 -0.11
C SER A 61 9.44 8.77 1.07
N ARG A 62 10.34 8.66 2.06
CA ARG A 62 10.12 7.86 3.26
C ARG A 62 9.06 8.47 4.17
N ASP A 63 9.07 9.79 4.34
CA ASP A 63 8.06 10.48 5.13
C ASP A 63 6.67 10.33 4.49
N ILE A 64 6.58 10.48 3.17
CA ILE A 64 5.33 10.27 2.42
C ILE A 64 4.84 8.83 2.60
N ALA A 65 5.72 7.84 2.48
CA ALA A 65 5.35 6.43 2.69
C ALA A 65 4.81 6.18 4.10
N LEU A 66 5.42 6.77 5.13
CA LEU A 66 4.97 6.68 6.52
C LEU A 66 3.60 7.35 6.71
N TYR A 67 3.40 8.56 6.18
CA TYR A 67 2.12 9.24 6.23
C TYR A 67 1.02 8.45 5.49
N LEU A 68 1.35 7.86 4.34
CA LEU A 68 0.42 7.05 3.56
C LEU A 68 -0.08 5.85 4.39
N LEU A 69 0.84 5.15 5.06
CA LEU A 69 0.51 4.01 5.93
C LEU A 69 -0.30 4.45 7.15
N ALA A 70 0.09 5.54 7.82
CA ALA A 70 -0.62 6.06 8.98
C ALA A 70 -2.07 6.45 8.63
N LEU A 71 -2.26 7.21 7.56
CA LEU A 71 -3.58 7.64 7.07
C LEU A 71 -4.44 6.45 6.64
N ALA A 72 -3.86 5.46 5.97
CA ALA A 72 -4.58 4.25 5.59
C ALA A 72 -5.10 3.48 6.80
N THR A 73 -4.28 3.35 7.84
CA THR A 73 -4.66 2.67 9.08
C THR A 73 -5.78 3.41 9.79
N MET A 74 -5.68 4.74 9.88
CA MET A 74 -6.73 5.59 10.46
C MET A 74 -8.05 5.50 9.68
N GLY A 75 -7.98 5.56 8.34
CA GLY A 75 -9.15 5.41 7.47
C GLY A 75 -9.83 4.04 7.63
N ALA A 76 -9.05 2.96 7.72
CA ALA A 76 -9.57 1.62 7.94
C ALA A 76 -10.27 1.48 9.31
N LEU A 77 -9.70 2.08 10.36
CA LEU A 77 -10.31 2.10 11.69
C LEU A 77 -11.63 2.88 11.70
N LEU A 78 -11.67 4.07 11.08
CA LEU A 78 -12.91 4.86 10.96
C LEU A 78 -14.00 4.09 10.21
N ILE A 79 -13.66 3.47 9.08
CA ILE A 79 -14.60 2.65 8.31
C ILE A 79 -15.07 1.44 9.13
N SER A 80 -14.20 0.82 9.94
CA SER A 80 -14.59 -0.29 10.79
C SER A 80 -15.64 0.09 11.85
N LYS A 81 -15.53 1.31 12.43
CA LYS A 81 -16.52 1.86 13.36
C LYS A 81 -17.87 2.12 12.68
N ILE A 82 -17.82 2.70 11.48
CA ILE A 82 -19.02 2.94 10.66
C ILE A 82 -19.73 1.61 10.36
N ILE A 83 -18.97 0.57 9.98
CA ILE A 83 -19.51 -0.76 9.70
C ILE A 83 -20.14 -1.41 10.94
N LYS A 84 -19.54 -1.22 12.13
CA LYS A 84 -20.13 -1.66 13.40
C LYS A 84 -21.37 -0.87 13.82
N GLY A 85 -21.68 0.24 13.16
CA GLY A 85 -22.77 1.13 13.53
C GLY A 85 -22.46 2.02 14.74
N GLU A 86 -21.19 2.14 15.13
CA GLU A 86 -20.78 2.90 16.33
C GLU A 86 -20.68 4.42 16.09
N GLY A 87 -21.00 4.92 14.88
CA GLY A 87 -20.84 6.34 14.54
C GLY A 87 -19.36 6.78 14.49
N ILE A 88 -19.12 8.03 14.07
CA ILE A 88 -17.80 8.69 14.11
C ILE A 88 -17.69 9.50 15.40
#